data_AF-A0A7V7UD13-F1
#
_entry.id   AF-A0A7V7UD13-F1
#
_cell.length_a   1.000
_cell.length_b   1.000
_cell.length_c   1.000
_cell.angle_alpha   90.00
_cell.angle_beta   90.00
_cell.angle_gamma   90.00
#
_symmetry.space_group_name_H-M   'P 1'
#
loop_
_entity.id
_entity.type
_entity.pdbx_description
1 polymer ?
#
loop_
_entity_poly.entity_id
_entity_poly.type
_entity_poly.pdbx_seq_one_letter_code
_entity_poly.pdbx_strand_id
1 'polypeptide(L)'
;MAIIVKKLVKNASFLYKMELIAGRNGMNNLVQWVHIIEDDAVSPFLHGYELVFTAGILNKTKDWLLEFAKKLNDSGVSAFVVNLGPHTKEIPKEVVEYCDEVNMPLFTIPWETRMVDMTRDFCRRIMMNDTVENSMASTIKNIIFNIGDLESQILQMERYGYKRSDRFCFISLYMEAKEQVSLEEYMDELNIHAEKTARRIRELFISFTYKENLVFVLVDYTDEEIESFCKDFLDYVKAKKKEYVIHMGVSSNQAGIYNQEQNFEKAISAMEMAKKQKEYVLYYDYLSVYKILYAVNDKTVLRSFYNDTIGLLEKYDRENQTDLLLLLKTYLENNASLQLVSEKMYIHRNTVTNQLKKIEKITGFNPLELEDKVKLYLGFYIQDII
;
A
#
# COMPACT_ATOMS: atom_id res chain seq x y z
N MET A 1 1.91 3.31 -15.33
CA MET A 1 1.94 4.26 -14.20
C MET A 1 1.34 5.59 -14.67
N ALA A 2 1.08 6.54 -13.76
CA ALA A 2 0.19 7.68 -14.05
C ALA A 2 0.81 9.06 -13.75
N ILE A 3 0.29 10.11 -14.39
CA ILE A 3 0.67 11.51 -14.13
C ILE A 3 -0.55 12.33 -13.71
N ILE A 4 -0.43 13.18 -12.70
CA ILE A 4 -1.57 14.02 -12.29
C ILE A 4 -1.95 15.02 -13.39
N VAL A 5 -3.26 15.28 -13.56
CA VAL A 5 -3.81 16.22 -14.56
C VAL A 5 -3.07 17.56 -14.53
N LYS A 6 -2.87 18.15 -13.35
CA LYS A 6 -2.15 19.42 -13.15
C LYS A 6 -0.75 19.45 -13.76
N LYS A 7 -0.01 18.34 -13.68
CA LYS A 7 1.36 18.22 -14.21
C LYS A 7 1.32 17.98 -15.72
N LEU A 8 0.37 17.17 -16.18
CA LEU A 8 0.18 16.86 -17.60
C LEU A 8 -0.13 18.12 -18.41
N VAL A 9 -1.10 18.91 -17.97
CA VAL A 9 -1.56 20.13 -18.66
C VAL A 9 -0.69 21.36 -18.39
N LYS A 10 0.48 21.18 -17.74
CA LYS A 10 1.43 22.27 -17.50
C LYS A 10 1.83 22.90 -18.84
N ASN A 11 1.72 24.23 -18.92
CA ASN A 11 1.94 25.04 -20.13
C ASN A 11 0.94 24.81 -21.28
N ALA A 12 -0.08 23.96 -21.10
CA ALA A 12 -1.06 23.69 -22.17
C ALA A 12 -1.94 24.92 -22.48
N SER A 13 -2.18 25.79 -21.49
CA SER A 13 -2.86 27.06 -21.72
C SER A 13 -2.07 27.98 -22.66
N PHE A 14 -0.74 28.01 -22.55
CA PHE A 14 0.11 28.82 -23.41
C PHE A 14 0.32 28.20 -24.80
N LEU A 15 0.55 26.89 -24.86
CA LEU A 15 0.87 26.18 -26.11
C LEU A 15 -0.36 25.91 -26.99
N TYR A 16 -1.50 25.65 -26.34
CA TYR A 16 -2.70 25.10 -27.01
C TYR A 16 -3.96 25.92 -26.73
N LYS A 17 -3.86 27.02 -25.98
CA LYS A 17 -5.01 27.80 -25.49
C LYS A 17 -6.02 26.92 -24.72
N MET A 18 -5.51 25.92 -24.01
CA MET A 18 -6.31 25.00 -23.22
C MET A 18 -6.74 25.67 -21.90
N GLU A 19 -8.04 25.77 -21.68
CA GLU A 19 -8.62 26.46 -20.52
C GLU A 19 -9.42 25.49 -19.65
N LEU A 20 -9.27 25.59 -18.33
CA LEU A 20 -10.05 24.83 -17.37
C LEU A 20 -11.39 25.54 -17.14
N ILE A 21 -12.50 24.85 -17.41
CA ILE A 21 -13.85 25.39 -17.30
C ILE A 21 -14.53 24.94 -15.99
N ALA A 22 -14.33 23.70 -15.57
CA ALA A 22 -14.96 23.12 -14.38
C ALA A 22 -14.09 22.04 -13.73
N GLY A 23 -14.47 21.57 -12.54
CA GLY A 23 -13.88 20.42 -11.87
C GLY A 23 -12.50 20.68 -11.28
N ARG A 24 -12.24 21.91 -10.80
CA ARG A 24 -10.91 22.35 -10.34
C ARG A 24 -10.31 21.48 -9.23
N ASN A 25 -11.14 20.87 -8.39
CA ASN A 25 -10.67 19.98 -7.32
C ASN A 25 -10.16 18.63 -7.85
N GLY A 26 -10.50 18.25 -9.08
CA GLY A 26 -10.03 17.03 -9.75
C GLY A 26 -8.64 17.15 -10.38
N MET A 27 -7.94 18.27 -10.22
CA MET A 27 -6.63 18.49 -10.87
C MET A 27 -5.53 17.53 -10.39
N ASN A 28 -5.79 16.77 -9.32
CA ASN A 28 -4.91 15.70 -8.80
C ASN A 28 -5.35 14.29 -9.26
N ASN A 29 -6.32 14.18 -10.18
CA ASN A 29 -6.67 12.91 -10.81
C ASN A 29 -5.47 12.37 -11.61
N LEU A 30 -5.30 11.05 -11.61
CA LEU A 30 -4.19 10.36 -12.25
C LEU A 30 -4.52 10.05 -13.71
N VAL A 31 -3.65 10.41 -14.65
CA VAL A 31 -3.83 10.14 -16.08
C VAL A 31 -2.80 9.10 -16.52
N GLN A 32 -3.25 7.96 -17.04
CA GLN A 32 -2.41 6.91 -17.59
C GLN A 32 -2.37 6.90 -19.11
N TRP A 33 -3.38 7.45 -19.76
CA TRP A 33 -3.49 7.44 -21.21
C TRP A 33 -4.29 8.64 -21.73
N VAL A 34 -4.14 8.91 -23.02
CA VAL A 34 -4.91 9.93 -23.72
C VAL A 34 -5.67 9.28 -24.86
N HIS A 35 -6.97 9.55 -24.95
CA HIS A 35 -7.83 8.96 -25.96
C HIS A 35 -8.69 10.02 -26.65
N ILE A 36 -9.04 9.80 -27.91
CA ILE A 36 -9.96 10.66 -28.66
C ILE A 36 -11.25 9.86 -28.87
N ILE A 37 -12.37 10.38 -28.37
CA ILE A 37 -13.68 9.76 -28.45
C ILE A 37 -14.66 10.75 -29.06
N GLU A 38 -15.27 10.35 -30.17
CA GLU A 38 -16.32 11.14 -30.84
C GLU A 38 -17.71 10.50 -30.68
N ASP A 39 -17.78 9.24 -30.25
CA ASP A 39 -19.00 8.45 -30.10
C ASP A 39 -19.14 7.95 -28.65
N ASP A 40 -20.29 8.20 -28.04
CA ASP A 40 -20.58 7.80 -26.67
C ASP A 40 -20.79 6.28 -26.52
N ALA A 41 -20.93 5.54 -27.63
CA ALA A 41 -20.95 4.09 -27.66
C ALA A 41 -19.59 3.46 -27.31
N VAL A 42 -18.50 4.23 -27.29
CA VAL A 42 -17.14 3.74 -27.00
C VAL A 42 -16.77 3.85 -25.51
N SER A 43 -17.55 4.59 -24.72
CA SER A 43 -17.34 4.75 -23.27
C SER A 43 -17.21 3.44 -22.46
N PRO A 44 -17.88 2.32 -22.82
CA PRO A 44 -17.71 1.03 -22.13
C PRO A 44 -16.33 0.38 -22.33
N PHE A 45 -15.52 0.84 -23.30
CA PHE A 45 -14.18 0.30 -23.58
C PHE A 45 -13.06 1.10 -22.90
N LEU A 46 -13.42 2.04 -22.03
CA LEU A 46 -12.48 2.77 -21.20
C LEU A 46 -12.07 1.92 -20.00
N HIS A 47 -10.80 1.97 -19.65
CA HIS A 47 -10.19 1.28 -18.50
C HIS A 47 -10.12 2.18 -17.26
N GLY A 48 -10.49 3.47 -17.40
CA GLY A 48 -10.35 4.47 -16.36
C GLY A 48 -8.97 5.14 -16.38
N TYR A 49 -8.87 6.27 -15.69
CA TYR A 49 -7.65 7.09 -15.65
C TYR A 49 -7.21 7.67 -17.01
N GLU A 50 -8.10 7.76 -18.01
CA GLU A 50 -7.79 8.43 -19.26
C GLU A 50 -8.05 9.93 -19.20
N LEU A 51 -7.37 10.67 -20.09
CA LEU A 51 -7.77 12.01 -20.51
C LEU A 51 -8.41 11.93 -21.89
N VAL A 52 -9.70 12.25 -21.98
CA VAL A 52 -10.50 12.05 -23.19
C VAL A 52 -10.66 13.37 -23.96
N PHE A 53 -10.39 13.36 -25.25
CA PHE A 53 -10.68 14.45 -26.17
C PHE A 53 -11.94 14.16 -26.98
N THR A 54 -12.76 15.19 -27.21
CA THR A 54 -13.91 15.11 -28.11
C THR A 54 -14.11 16.42 -28.87
N ALA A 55 -14.47 16.35 -30.15
CA ALA A 55 -14.96 17.49 -30.92
C ALA A 55 -16.49 17.51 -31.05
N GLY A 56 -17.17 16.44 -30.59
CA GLY A 56 -18.62 16.32 -30.66
C GLY A 56 -19.16 16.17 -32.08
N ILE A 57 -18.36 15.65 -33.00
CA ILE A 57 -18.68 15.63 -34.44
C ILE A 57 -19.88 14.71 -34.73
N LEU A 58 -20.03 13.61 -33.99
CA LEU A 58 -21.04 12.57 -34.24
C LEU A 58 -22.36 12.79 -33.49
N ASN A 59 -22.43 13.78 -32.59
CA ASN A 59 -23.58 13.97 -31.71
C ASN A 59 -24.51 15.11 -32.17
N LYS A 60 -25.82 14.83 -32.21
CA LYS A 60 -26.84 15.73 -32.81
C LYS A 60 -27.90 16.23 -31.82
N THR A 61 -27.94 15.70 -30.61
CA THR A 61 -28.90 16.13 -29.57
C THR A 61 -28.34 17.31 -28.78
N LYS A 62 -29.19 18.07 -28.08
CA LYS A 62 -28.71 19.20 -27.26
C LYS A 62 -28.04 18.76 -25.95
N ASP A 63 -28.47 17.62 -25.40
CA ASP A 63 -28.06 17.17 -24.07
C ASP A 63 -26.92 16.15 -24.10
N TRP A 64 -26.38 15.86 -25.30
CA TRP A 64 -25.38 14.82 -25.51
C TRP A 64 -24.14 15.00 -24.63
N LEU A 65 -23.68 16.23 -24.41
CA LEU A 65 -22.44 16.50 -23.70
C LEU A 65 -22.57 16.20 -22.21
N LEU A 66 -23.76 16.42 -21.64
CA LEU A 66 -24.05 16.08 -20.24
C LEU A 66 -24.10 14.56 -20.06
N GLU A 67 -24.82 13.85 -20.93
CA GLU A 67 -24.89 12.39 -20.90
C GLU A 67 -23.51 11.75 -21.17
N PHE A 68 -22.72 12.34 -22.06
CA PHE A 68 -21.34 11.92 -22.30
C PHE A 68 -20.47 12.14 -21.05
N ALA A 69 -20.54 13.31 -20.40
CA ALA A 69 -19.79 13.58 -19.17
C ALA A 69 -20.15 12.60 -18.04
N LYS A 70 -21.44 12.24 -17.91
CA LYS A 70 -21.88 11.21 -16.95
C LYS A 70 -21.25 9.86 -17.23
N LYS A 71 -21.33 9.38 -18.48
CA LYS A 71 -20.71 8.11 -18.90
C LYS A 71 -19.19 8.11 -18.68
N LEU A 72 -18.49 9.20 -18.98
CA LEU A 72 -17.05 9.30 -18.74
C LEU A 72 -16.72 9.19 -17.24
N ASN A 73 -17.49 9.87 -16.39
CA ASN A 73 -17.32 9.77 -14.95
C ASN A 73 -17.58 8.35 -14.43
N ASP A 74 -18.62 7.68 -14.93
CA ASP A 74 -18.95 6.29 -14.57
C ASP A 74 -17.83 5.32 -15.00
N SER A 75 -17.16 5.60 -16.13
CA SER A 75 -15.98 4.85 -16.60
C SER A 75 -14.68 5.22 -15.88
N GLY A 76 -14.69 6.14 -14.91
CA GLY A 76 -13.50 6.52 -14.14
C GLY A 76 -12.49 7.41 -14.89
N VAL A 77 -12.95 8.17 -15.88
CA VAL A 77 -12.11 9.12 -16.65
C VAL A 77 -11.58 10.23 -15.76
N SER A 78 -10.30 10.57 -15.94
CA SER A 78 -9.60 11.52 -15.07
C SER A 78 -9.82 12.97 -15.43
N ALA A 79 -10.02 13.27 -16.71
CA ALA A 79 -10.37 14.59 -17.23
C ALA A 79 -10.89 14.46 -18.66
N PHE A 80 -11.66 15.42 -19.14
CA PHE A 80 -12.03 15.48 -20.55
C PHE A 80 -11.90 16.87 -21.15
N VAL A 81 -11.64 16.91 -22.46
CA VAL A 81 -11.30 18.08 -23.24
C VAL A 81 -12.24 18.20 -24.42
N VAL A 82 -12.92 19.34 -24.52
CA VAL A 82 -13.85 19.64 -25.60
C VAL A 82 -13.20 20.62 -26.58
N ASN A 83 -13.16 20.24 -27.85
CA ASN A 83 -12.74 21.12 -28.92
C ASN A 83 -13.90 22.02 -29.36
N LEU A 84 -13.81 23.32 -29.07
CA LEU A 84 -14.84 24.30 -29.39
C LEU A 84 -14.73 24.69 -30.86
N GLY A 85 -15.80 24.46 -31.62
CA GLY A 85 -15.81 24.63 -33.07
C GLY A 85 -17.21 24.60 -33.66
N PRO A 86 -17.36 24.20 -34.94
CA PRO A 86 -18.64 24.24 -35.65
C PRO A 86 -19.76 23.43 -34.98
N HIS A 87 -19.41 22.33 -34.32
CA HIS A 87 -20.34 21.38 -33.71
C HIS A 87 -20.65 21.69 -32.24
N THR A 88 -19.66 22.20 -31.50
CA THR A 88 -19.80 22.58 -30.09
C THR A 88 -19.29 24.00 -29.91
N LYS A 89 -20.20 24.98 -29.84
CA LYS A 89 -19.81 26.40 -29.76
C LYS A 89 -19.45 26.84 -28.35
N GLU A 90 -20.23 26.38 -27.37
CA GLU A 90 -20.09 26.73 -25.96
C GLU A 90 -20.44 25.51 -25.11
N ILE A 91 -19.90 25.47 -23.90
CA ILE A 91 -20.21 24.42 -22.92
C ILE A 91 -21.51 24.81 -22.18
N PRO A 92 -22.56 23.97 -22.19
CA PRO A 92 -23.77 24.22 -21.42
C PRO A 92 -23.49 24.29 -19.91
N LYS A 93 -24.20 25.17 -19.20
CA LYS A 93 -24.03 25.37 -17.74
C LYS A 93 -24.24 24.09 -16.94
N GLU A 94 -25.20 23.26 -17.33
CA GLU A 94 -25.51 21.99 -16.66
C GLU A 94 -24.31 21.03 -16.68
N VAL A 95 -23.48 21.07 -17.73
CA VAL A 95 -22.25 20.27 -17.81
C VAL A 95 -21.18 20.80 -16.86
N VAL A 96 -21.04 22.12 -16.77
CA VAL A 96 -20.11 22.78 -15.84
C VAL A 96 -20.46 22.43 -14.40
N GLU A 97 -21.74 22.61 -14.02
CA GLU A 97 -22.25 22.31 -12.69
C GLU A 97 -22.03 20.83 -12.32
N TYR A 98 -22.33 19.91 -13.23
CA TYR A 98 -22.09 18.49 -13.03
C TYR A 98 -20.59 18.17 -12.82
N CYS A 99 -19.71 18.73 -13.64
CA CYS A 99 -18.26 18.49 -13.53
C CYS A 99 -17.67 19.03 -12.23
N ASP A 100 -18.18 20.16 -11.72
CA ASP A 100 -17.82 20.68 -10.41
C ASP A 100 -18.33 19.77 -9.28
N GLU A 101 -19.58 19.28 -9.37
CA GLU A 101 -20.17 18.36 -8.40
C GLU A 101 -19.34 17.07 -8.24
N VAL A 102 -18.97 16.44 -9.36
CA VAL A 102 -18.18 15.19 -9.36
C VAL A 102 -16.66 15.42 -9.30
N ASN A 103 -16.21 16.68 -9.28
CA ASN A 103 -14.80 17.06 -9.32
C ASN A 103 -14.04 16.46 -10.53
N MET A 104 -14.66 16.40 -11.71
CA MET A 104 -14.02 15.95 -12.95
C MET A 104 -13.55 17.15 -13.78
N PRO A 105 -12.23 17.35 -13.99
CA PRO A 105 -11.71 18.47 -14.75
C PRO A 105 -12.23 18.48 -16.20
N LEU A 106 -12.85 19.60 -16.56
CA LEU A 106 -13.33 19.88 -17.91
C LEU A 106 -12.50 20.99 -18.53
N PHE A 107 -11.91 20.72 -19.69
CA PHE A 107 -11.13 21.70 -20.43
C PHE A 107 -11.73 22.02 -21.79
N THR A 108 -11.45 23.20 -22.30
CA THR A 108 -11.76 23.58 -23.69
C THR A 108 -10.51 23.94 -24.46
N ILE A 109 -10.50 23.62 -25.75
CA ILE A 109 -9.49 24.07 -26.71
C ILE A 109 -10.16 24.71 -27.94
N PRO A 110 -9.53 25.69 -28.62
CA PRO A 110 -10.06 26.26 -29.85
C PRO A 110 -10.02 25.29 -31.04
N TRP A 111 -10.92 25.49 -32.01
CA TRP A 111 -11.02 24.68 -33.23
C TRP A 111 -9.71 24.57 -34.02
N GLU A 112 -8.92 25.65 -34.06
CA GLU A 112 -7.63 25.65 -34.77
C GLU A 112 -6.56 24.79 -34.09
N THR A 113 -6.77 24.41 -32.83
CA THR A 113 -5.82 23.58 -32.07
C THR A 113 -5.89 22.15 -32.57
N ARG A 114 -4.74 21.66 -33.07
CA ARG A 114 -4.60 20.30 -33.57
C ARG A 114 -4.51 19.32 -32.40
N MET A 115 -5.58 18.59 -32.14
CA MET A 115 -5.62 17.56 -31.08
C MET A 115 -4.46 16.55 -31.21
N VAL A 116 -4.04 16.20 -32.44
CA VAL A 116 -2.90 15.28 -32.65
C VAL A 116 -1.58 15.76 -32.05
N ASP A 117 -1.34 17.08 -32.03
CA ASP A 117 -0.12 17.64 -31.45
C ASP A 117 -0.17 17.58 -29.92
N MET A 118 -1.35 17.80 -29.34
CA MET A 118 -1.60 17.67 -27.91
C MET A 118 -1.52 16.21 -27.45
N THR A 119 -2.19 15.29 -28.16
CA THR A 119 -2.16 13.87 -27.79
C THR A 119 -0.74 13.33 -27.87
N ARG A 120 0.06 13.71 -28.87
CA ARG A 120 1.47 13.32 -28.95
C ARG A 120 2.30 13.88 -27.80
N ASP A 121 2.16 15.17 -27.47
CA ASP A 121 2.87 15.78 -26.34
C ASP A 121 2.48 15.11 -25.01
N PHE A 122 1.19 14.98 -24.75
CA PHE A 122 0.68 14.39 -23.52
C PHE A 122 1.08 12.91 -23.37
N CYS A 123 0.93 12.09 -24.42
CA CYS A 123 1.41 10.71 -24.41
C CYS A 123 2.91 10.63 -24.15
N ARG A 124 3.71 11.50 -24.80
CA ARG A 124 5.16 11.54 -24.55
C ARG A 124 5.46 11.88 -23.08
N ARG A 125 4.77 12.85 -22.48
CA ARG A 125 4.97 13.22 -21.07
C ARG A 125 4.58 12.09 -20.12
N ILE A 126 3.46 11.41 -20.38
CA ILE A 126 3.03 10.22 -19.63
C ILE A 126 4.10 9.13 -19.71
N MET A 127 4.55 8.77 -20.92
CA MET A 127 5.58 7.74 -21.13
C MET A 127 6.93 8.11 -20.48
N MET A 128 7.34 9.37 -20.55
CA MET A 128 8.56 9.83 -19.88
C MET A 128 8.44 9.71 -18.36
N ASN A 129 7.28 10.04 -17.79
CA ASN A 129 7.03 9.89 -16.36
C ASN A 129 7.11 8.41 -15.92
N ASP A 130 6.45 7.53 -16.67
CA ASP A 130 6.49 6.08 -16.45
C ASP A 130 7.92 5.50 -16.54
N THR A 131 8.73 6.02 -17.47
CA THR A 131 10.15 5.66 -17.60
C THR A 131 10.96 6.09 -16.37
N VAL A 132 10.72 7.30 -15.87
CA VAL A 132 11.40 7.81 -14.65
C VAL A 132 11.03 6.96 -13.45
N GLU A 133 9.76 6.63 -13.28
CA GLU A 133 9.30 5.88 -12.12
C GLU A 133 9.80 4.43 -12.12
N ASN A 134 9.74 3.75 -13.27
CA ASN A 134 10.35 2.44 -13.45
C ASN A 134 11.87 2.47 -13.21
N SER A 135 12.52 3.56 -13.61
CA SER A 135 13.95 3.80 -13.33
C SER A 135 14.20 3.93 -11.82
N MET A 136 13.40 4.70 -11.09
CA MET A 136 13.52 4.85 -9.63
C MET A 136 13.21 3.56 -8.88
N ALA A 137 12.21 2.80 -9.32
CA ALA A 137 11.90 1.47 -8.81
C ALA A 137 13.09 0.51 -8.97
N SER A 138 13.72 0.51 -10.15
CA SER A 138 14.93 -0.30 -10.39
C SER A 138 16.12 0.17 -9.55
N THR A 139 16.35 1.48 -9.46
CA THR A 139 17.45 2.05 -8.68
C THR A 139 17.31 1.77 -7.18
N ILE A 140 16.13 1.96 -6.59
CA ILE A 140 15.94 1.64 -5.17
C ILE A 140 16.07 0.14 -4.91
N LYS A 141 15.61 -0.73 -5.82
CA LYS A 141 15.86 -2.18 -5.75
C LYS A 141 17.35 -2.49 -5.76
N ASN A 142 18.13 -1.85 -6.63
CA ASN A 142 19.57 -2.05 -6.68
C ASN A 142 20.25 -1.63 -5.37
N ILE A 143 19.79 -0.54 -4.74
CA ILE A 143 20.27 -0.11 -3.42
C ILE A 143 19.91 -1.13 -2.33
N ILE A 144 18.68 -1.64 -2.33
CA ILE A 144 18.20 -2.62 -1.34
C ILE A 144 18.95 -3.95 -1.47
N PHE A 145 19.22 -4.41 -2.70
CA PHE A 145 19.84 -5.71 -2.95
C PHE A 145 21.35 -5.64 -3.21
N ASN A 146 21.98 -4.49 -2.94
CA ASN A 146 23.40 -4.25 -3.15
C ASN A 146 23.89 -4.63 -4.58
N ILE A 147 23.11 -4.27 -5.60
CA ILE A 147 23.41 -4.56 -7.02
C ILE A 147 24.10 -3.35 -7.67
N GLY A 148 25.32 -3.56 -8.15
CA GLY A 148 26.10 -2.52 -8.84
C GLY A 148 26.74 -1.52 -7.87
N ASP A 149 27.18 -0.37 -8.43
CA ASP A 149 27.85 0.68 -7.66
C ASP A 149 26.84 1.59 -6.94
N LEU A 150 26.90 1.63 -5.61
CA LEU A 150 25.97 2.37 -4.76
C LEU A 150 25.95 3.87 -5.05
N GLU A 151 27.12 4.50 -5.25
CA GLU A 151 27.19 5.94 -5.51
C GLU A 151 26.57 6.30 -6.87
N SER A 152 26.74 5.46 -7.89
CA SER A 152 26.06 5.63 -9.17
C SER A 152 24.54 5.53 -9.04
N GLN A 153 24.02 4.62 -8.21
CA GLN A 153 22.58 4.53 -7.93
C GLN A 153 22.08 5.79 -7.20
N ILE A 154 22.80 6.25 -6.18
CA ILE A 154 22.46 7.47 -5.43
C ILE A 154 22.44 8.69 -6.37
N LEU A 155 23.46 8.86 -7.21
CA LEU A 155 23.52 9.95 -8.18
C LEU A 155 22.35 9.92 -9.17
N GLN A 156 21.89 8.73 -9.55
CA GLN A 156 20.71 8.58 -10.40
C GLN A 156 19.45 9.05 -9.69
N MET A 157 19.26 8.72 -8.41
CA MET A 157 18.13 9.23 -7.62
C MET A 157 18.19 10.75 -7.43
N GLU A 158 19.38 11.31 -7.18
CA GLU A 158 19.58 12.78 -7.06
C GLU A 158 19.11 13.55 -8.29
N ARG A 159 19.32 13.00 -9.50
CA ARG A 159 18.85 13.62 -10.75
C ARG A 159 17.32 13.77 -10.83
N TYR A 160 16.57 12.99 -10.07
CA TYR A 160 15.12 13.02 -10.01
C TYR A 160 14.56 13.62 -8.72
N GLY A 161 15.42 14.28 -7.93
CA GLY A 161 15.00 15.09 -6.78
C GLY A 161 15.11 14.41 -5.42
N TYR A 162 15.57 13.16 -5.36
CA TYR A 162 15.80 12.42 -4.11
C TYR A 162 17.14 12.86 -3.52
N LYS A 163 17.14 13.42 -2.31
CA LYS A 163 18.37 13.86 -1.63
C LYS A 163 18.92 12.74 -0.76
N ARG A 164 20.24 12.75 -0.57
CA ARG A 164 20.92 11.78 0.30
C ARG A 164 20.42 11.80 1.74
N SER A 165 19.88 12.93 2.21
CA SER A 165 19.37 13.13 3.57
C SER A 165 17.87 12.84 3.72
N ASP A 166 17.16 12.57 2.62
CA ASP A 166 15.72 12.34 2.67
C ASP A 166 15.41 11.14 3.55
N ARG A 167 14.23 11.14 4.15
CA ARG A 167 13.75 10.02 4.95
C ARG A 167 13.03 9.01 4.08
N PHE A 168 13.24 7.73 4.33
CA PHE A 168 12.65 6.64 3.59
C PHE A 168 11.81 5.78 4.53
N CYS A 169 10.55 5.56 4.15
CA CYS A 169 9.66 4.60 4.79
C CYS A 169 9.19 3.58 3.74
N PHE A 170 9.46 2.30 4.00
CA PHE A 170 8.98 1.20 3.20
C PHE A 170 7.66 0.68 3.75
N ILE A 171 6.74 0.36 2.85
CA ILE A 171 5.49 -0.32 3.17
C ILE A 171 5.43 -1.55 2.29
N SER A 172 5.46 -2.73 2.90
CA SER A 172 5.26 -4.01 2.20
C SER A 172 3.82 -4.44 2.38
N LEU A 173 3.14 -4.76 1.27
CA LEU A 173 1.75 -5.19 1.24
C LEU A 173 1.68 -6.59 0.64
N TYR A 174 1.16 -7.52 1.42
CA TYR A 174 0.76 -8.85 0.98
C TYR A 174 -0.76 -8.91 0.83
N MET A 175 -1.22 -9.60 -0.20
CA MET A 175 -2.64 -9.79 -0.48
C MET A 175 -2.97 -11.28 -0.51
N GLU A 176 -4.05 -11.64 0.18
CA GLU A 176 -4.60 -12.99 0.23
C GLU A 176 -5.99 -13.00 -0.41
N ALA A 177 -6.15 -13.77 -1.49
CA ALA A 177 -7.43 -13.94 -2.16
C ALA A 177 -8.39 -14.76 -1.28
N LYS A 178 -9.69 -14.38 -1.24
CA LYS A 178 -10.71 -15.19 -0.56
C LYS A 178 -11.28 -16.32 -1.43
N GLU A 179 -11.11 -16.25 -2.76
CA GLU A 179 -11.62 -17.21 -3.76
C GLU A 179 -10.59 -17.43 -4.90
N GLN A 180 -10.89 -18.27 -5.89
CA GLN A 180 -10.09 -18.43 -7.13
C GLN A 180 -10.22 -17.20 -8.05
N VAL A 181 -9.87 -16.03 -7.54
CA VAL A 181 -9.87 -14.77 -8.29
C VAL A 181 -8.44 -14.41 -8.64
N SER A 182 -8.20 -13.95 -9.88
CA SER A 182 -6.90 -13.41 -10.25
C SER A 182 -6.59 -12.16 -9.43
N LEU A 183 -5.47 -12.17 -8.72
CA LEU A 183 -5.05 -11.05 -7.89
C LEU A 183 -4.41 -9.91 -8.70
N GLU A 184 -3.99 -10.15 -9.94
CA GLU A 184 -3.22 -9.17 -10.74
C GLU A 184 -3.99 -7.86 -10.96
N GLU A 185 -5.26 -7.94 -11.36
CA GLU A 185 -6.10 -6.74 -11.59
C GLU A 185 -6.27 -5.90 -10.31
N TYR A 186 -6.39 -6.56 -9.15
CA TYR A 186 -6.49 -5.87 -7.86
C TYR A 186 -5.16 -5.27 -7.42
N MET A 187 -4.03 -5.93 -7.71
CA MET A 187 -2.71 -5.36 -7.41
C MET A 187 -2.49 -4.06 -8.17
N ASP A 188 -2.83 -4.02 -9.46
CA ASP A 188 -2.71 -2.80 -10.26
C ASP A 188 -3.64 -1.70 -9.73
N GLU A 189 -4.89 -2.04 -9.41
CA GLU A 189 -5.86 -1.10 -8.83
C GLU A 189 -5.36 -0.51 -7.50
N LEU A 190 -4.86 -1.35 -6.60
CA LEU A 190 -4.29 -0.93 -5.31
C LEU A 190 -3.05 -0.06 -5.51
N ASN A 191 -2.19 -0.40 -6.46
CA ASN A 191 -1.00 0.38 -6.76
C ASN A 191 -1.36 1.79 -7.26
N ILE A 192 -2.35 1.91 -8.14
CA ILE A 192 -2.86 3.21 -8.62
C ILE A 192 -3.47 4.01 -7.46
N HIS A 193 -4.22 3.37 -6.58
CA HIS A 193 -4.80 4.03 -5.41
C HIS A 193 -3.74 4.51 -4.41
N ALA A 194 -2.71 3.70 -4.16
CA ALA A 194 -1.55 4.06 -3.35
C ALA A 194 -0.85 5.28 -3.96
N GLU A 195 -0.58 5.26 -5.26
CA GLU A 195 0.05 6.37 -5.97
C GLU A 195 -0.77 7.66 -5.85
N LYS A 196 -2.09 7.58 -6.04
CA LYS A 196 -3.01 8.73 -5.89
C LYS A 196 -2.97 9.30 -4.48
N THR A 197 -2.98 8.44 -3.47
CA THR A 197 -2.99 8.82 -2.05
C THR A 197 -1.66 9.47 -1.65
N ALA A 198 -0.54 8.87 -2.04
CA ALA A 198 0.79 9.40 -1.79
C ALA A 198 0.99 10.77 -2.45
N ARG A 199 0.67 10.89 -3.75
CA ARG A 199 0.87 12.12 -4.52
C ARG A 199 0.02 13.31 -4.09
N ARG A 200 -1.05 13.08 -3.33
CA ARG A 200 -1.81 14.16 -2.67
C ARG A 200 -1.03 14.79 -1.51
N ILE A 201 -0.12 14.03 -0.89
CA ILE A 201 0.66 14.42 0.28
C ILE A 201 2.03 14.96 -0.17
N ARG A 202 2.84 14.15 -0.88
CA ARG A 202 4.15 14.56 -1.45
C ARG A 202 4.38 13.98 -2.85
N GLU A 203 5.27 14.62 -3.62
CA GLU A 203 5.56 14.19 -5.00
C GLU A 203 6.37 12.89 -5.09
N LEU A 204 7.33 12.66 -4.19
CA LEU A 204 8.26 11.53 -4.26
C LEU A 204 7.63 10.26 -3.71
N PHE A 205 7.28 9.35 -4.61
CA PHE A 205 6.69 8.05 -4.31
C PHE A 205 7.27 7.03 -5.26
N ILE A 206 7.64 5.86 -4.75
CA ILE A 206 8.08 4.74 -5.57
C ILE A 206 7.23 3.53 -5.24
N SER A 207 6.78 2.81 -6.26
CA SER A 207 6.10 1.53 -6.12
C SER A 207 6.80 0.47 -6.94
N PHE A 208 6.88 -0.76 -6.42
CA PHE A 208 7.33 -1.90 -7.18
C PHE A 208 6.83 -3.23 -6.60
N THR A 209 6.82 -4.27 -7.42
CA THR A 209 6.57 -5.64 -6.94
C THR A 209 7.89 -6.31 -6.56
N TYR A 210 7.90 -7.03 -5.45
CA TYR A 210 8.98 -7.93 -5.04
C TYR A 210 8.40 -9.26 -4.56
N LYS A 211 8.79 -10.35 -5.24
CA LYS A 211 8.09 -11.66 -5.15
C LYS A 211 6.61 -11.45 -5.47
N GLU A 212 5.72 -11.65 -4.50
CA GLU A 212 4.26 -11.49 -4.63
C GLU A 212 3.73 -10.27 -3.86
N ASN A 213 4.62 -9.44 -3.31
CA ASN A 213 4.26 -8.29 -2.48
C ASN A 213 4.35 -7.00 -3.29
N LEU A 214 3.38 -6.10 -3.09
CA LEU A 214 3.50 -4.70 -3.49
C LEU A 214 4.35 -3.96 -2.44
N VAL A 215 5.31 -3.19 -2.91
CA VAL A 215 6.18 -2.39 -2.04
C VAL A 215 6.01 -0.93 -2.42
N PHE A 216 5.69 -0.11 -1.43
CA PHE A 216 5.64 1.35 -1.55
C PHE A 216 6.79 1.97 -0.78
N VAL A 217 7.37 3.03 -1.33
CA VAL A 217 8.44 3.81 -0.71
C VAL A 217 7.98 5.25 -0.64
N LEU A 218 7.69 5.71 0.58
CA LEU A 218 7.38 7.10 0.88
C LEU A 218 8.69 7.83 1.18
N VAL A 219 9.03 8.83 0.37
CA VAL A 219 10.30 9.57 0.49
C VAL A 219 10.06 11.01 0.92
N ASP A 220 10.75 11.41 1.99
CA ASP A 220 10.64 12.71 2.66
C ASP A 220 9.24 13.02 3.21
N TYR A 221 8.55 11.97 3.70
CA TYR A 221 7.29 12.09 4.44
C TYR A 221 7.58 12.18 5.94
N THR A 222 6.79 12.99 6.65
CA THR A 222 6.76 12.97 8.12
C THR A 222 6.02 11.73 8.64
N ASP A 223 6.21 11.40 9.91
CA ASP A 223 5.52 10.25 10.51
C ASP A 223 3.98 10.43 10.50
N GLU A 224 3.50 11.67 10.71
CA GLU A 224 2.07 12.02 10.60
C GLU A 224 1.54 11.85 9.16
N GLU A 225 2.33 12.22 8.16
CA GLU A 225 1.99 12.05 6.74
C GLU A 225 1.92 10.56 6.35
N ILE A 226 2.84 9.74 6.88
CA ILE A 226 2.84 8.27 6.69
C ILE A 226 1.61 7.64 7.35
N GLU A 227 1.27 8.04 8.58
CA GLU A 227 0.06 7.59 9.25
C GLU A 227 -1.21 7.97 8.49
N SER A 228 -1.28 9.20 7.98
CA SER A 228 -2.39 9.66 7.13
C SER A 228 -2.49 8.83 5.85
N PHE A 229 -1.37 8.54 5.18
CA PHE A 229 -1.34 7.68 3.99
C PHE A 229 -1.88 6.29 4.30
N CYS A 230 -1.36 5.63 5.34
CA CYS A 230 -1.78 4.28 5.72
C CYS A 230 -3.27 4.23 6.06
N LYS A 231 -3.77 5.24 6.78
CA LYS A 231 -5.19 5.33 7.13
C LYS A 231 -6.08 5.46 5.89
N ASP A 232 -5.80 6.45 5.03
CA ASP A 232 -6.59 6.71 3.82
C ASP A 232 -6.58 5.48 2.88
N PHE A 233 -5.40 4.87 2.69
CA PHE A 233 -5.25 3.67 1.89
C PHE A 233 -6.03 2.48 2.46
N LEU A 234 -5.96 2.25 3.78
CA LEU A 234 -6.71 1.18 4.44
C LEU A 234 -8.22 1.40 4.37
N ASP A 235 -8.70 2.64 4.49
CA ASP A 235 -10.12 2.95 4.41
C ASP A 235 -10.67 2.62 3.01
N TYR A 236 -9.89 2.89 1.96
CA TYR A 236 -10.20 2.45 0.60
C TYR A 236 -10.29 0.92 0.48
N VAL A 237 -9.27 0.20 0.96
CA VAL A 237 -9.24 -1.27 0.89
C VAL A 237 -10.38 -1.88 1.71
N LYS A 238 -10.69 -1.30 2.87
CA LYS A 238 -11.77 -1.75 3.75
C LYS A 238 -13.14 -1.60 3.10
N ALA A 239 -13.33 -0.64 2.19
CA ALA A 239 -14.57 -0.50 1.43
C ALA A 239 -14.77 -1.64 0.42
N LYS A 240 -13.68 -2.26 -0.07
CA LYS A 240 -13.68 -3.34 -1.07
C LYS A 240 -13.51 -4.76 -0.48
N LYS A 241 -13.76 -4.94 0.83
CA LYS A 241 -13.54 -6.17 1.64
C LYS A 241 -14.06 -7.53 1.12
N LYS A 242 -14.79 -7.58 0.01
CA LYS A 242 -15.49 -8.79 -0.43
C LYS A 242 -14.58 -9.80 -1.12
N GLU A 243 -13.49 -9.38 -1.74
CA GLU A 243 -12.70 -10.25 -2.65
C GLU A 243 -11.34 -10.70 -2.09
N TYR A 244 -10.70 -9.89 -1.24
CA TYR A 244 -9.37 -10.17 -0.70
C TYR A 244 -9.18 -9.61 0.72
N VAL A 245 -8.10 -10.03 1.37
CA VAL A 245 -7.55 -9.46 2.61
C VAL A 245 -6.14 -8.96 2.32
N ILE A 246 -5.74 -7.86 2.96
CA ILE A 246 -4.37 -7.36 2.87
C ILE A 246 -3.71 -7.34 4.24
N HIS A 247 -2.39 -7.48 4.23
CA HIS A 247 -1.53 -7.32 5.38
C HIS A 247 -0.38 -6.38 5.02
N MET A 248 -0.26 -5.28 5.75
CA MET A 248 0.75 -4.25 5.52
C MET A 248 1.78 -4.22 6.65
N GLY A 249 3.04 -4.09 6.28
CA GLY A 249 4.14 -3.84 7.20
C GLY A 249 4.82 -2.53 6.87
N VAL A 250 4.87 -1.62 7.84
CA VAL A 250 5.48 -0.30 7.71
C VAL A 250 6.84 -0.30 8.42
N SER A 251 7.91 0.07 7.72
CA SER A 251 9.25 0.20 8.33
C SER A 251 9.34 1.42 9.26
N SER A 252 10.47 1.58 9.94
CA SER A 252 10.81 2.87 10.52
C SER A 252 10.94 3.93 9.41
N ASN A 253 10.64 5.18 9.73
CA ASN A 253 10.93 6.30 8.83
C ASN A 253 12.40 6.72 9.00
N GLN A 254 13.30 6.22 8.15
CA GLN A 254 14.75 6.32 8.37
C GLN A 254 15.37 7.45 7.54
N ALA A 255 16.12 8.33 8.18
CA ALA A 255 16.88 9.37 7.48
C ALA A 255 18.07 8.77 6.71
N GLY A 256 18.25 9.25 5.49
CA GLY A 256 19.39 8.92 4.65
C GLY A 256 19.10 7.81 3.65
N ILE A 257 19.71 7.89 2.46
CA ILE A 257 19.59 6.89 1.39
C ILE A 257 20.46 5.64 1.59
N TYR A 258 21.34 5.65 2.60
CA TYR A 258 22.20 4.50 2.92
C TYR A 258 21.45 3.48 3.78
N ASN A 259 21.85 2.21 3.74
CA ASN A 259 21.28 1.11 4.53
C ASN A 259 19.78 0.83 4.29
N GLN A 260 19.27 1.04 3.08
CA GLN A 260 17.87 0.75 2.76
C GLN A 260 17.54 -0.75 2.70
N GLU A 261 18.55 -1.62 2.55
CA GLU A 261 18.40 -3.07 2.73
C GLU A 261 17.73 -3.39 4.08
N GLN A 262 18.31 -2.90 5.18
CA GLN A 262 17.78 -3.15 6.52
C GLN A 262 16.39 -2.52 6.71
N ASN A 263 16.16 -1.33 6.16
CA ASN A 263 14.87 -0.65 6.30
C ASN A 263 13.76 -1.36 5.52
N PHE A 264 14.08 -1.91 4.34
CA PHE A 264 13.17 -2.77 3.59
C PHE A 264 12.83 -4.06 4.34
N GLU A 265 13.83 -4.73 4.93
CA GLU A 265 13.61 -5.95 5.74
C GLU A 265 12.71 -5.70 6.97
N LYS A 266 12.75 -4.49 7.55
CA LYS A 266 11.81 -4.09 8.61
C LYS A 266 10.35 -4.08 8.13
N ALA A 267 10.07 -3.54 6.95
CA ALA A 267 8.73 -3.54 6.37
C ALA A 267 8.25 -4.97 6.11
N ILE A 268 9.12 -5.84 5.59
CA ILE A 268 8.80 -7.26 5.38
C ILE A 268 8.50 -7.96 6.71
N SER A 269 9.33 -7.76 7.74
CA SER A 269 9.13 -8.35 9.07
C SER A 269 7.80 -7.93 9.70
N ALA A 270 7.45 -6.64 9.58
CA ALA A 270 6.17 -6.13 10.07
C ALA A 270 4.97 -6.70 9.27
N MET A 271 5.13 -6.89 7.96
CA MET A 271 4.08 -7.45 7.11
C MET A 271 3.84 -8.92 7.42
N GLU A 272 4.90 -9.72 7.58
CA GLU A 272 4.79 -11.12 7.98
C GLU A 272 4.12 -11.26 9.35
N MET A 273 4.43 -10.37 10.29
CA MET A 273 3.74 -10.36 11.58
C MET A 273 2.26 -9.96 11.43
N ALA A 274 1.95 -8.95 10.60
CA ALA A 274 0.57 -8.53 10.34
C ALA A 274 -0.25 -9.69 9.75
N LYS A 275 0.34 -10.45 8.83
CA LYS A 275 -0.24 -11.69 8.27
C LYS A 275 -0.52 -12.71 9.36
N LYS A 276 0.45 -12.99 10.23
CA LYS A 276 0.28 -14.00 11.30
C LYS A 276 -0.75 -13.61 12.36
N GLN A 277 -0.81 -12.33 12.73
CA GLN A 277 -1.81 -11.81 13.68
C GLN A 277 -3.16 -11.51 13.03
N LYS A 278 -3.27 -11.66 11.70
CA LYS A 278 -4.44 -11.29 10.90
C LYS A 278 -4.84 -9.81 11.05
N GLU A 279 -3.84 -8.96 11.23
CA GLU A 279 -3.97 -7.51 11.29
C GLU A 279 -3.79 -6.89 9.92
N TYR A 280 -4.50 -5.80 9.64
CA TYR A 280 -4.39 -5.11 8.35
C TYR A 280 -3.06 -4.38 8.18
N VAL A 281 -2.53 -3.80 9.26
CA VAL A 281 -1.28 -3.05 9.25
C VAL A 281 -0.56 -3.20 10.58
N LEU A 282 0.76 -3.38 10.53
CA LEU A 282 1.65 -3.23 11.67
C LEU A 282 2.83 -2.34 11.31
N TYR A 283 3.30 -1.58 12.29
CA TYR A 283 4.52 -0.77 12.16
C TYR A 283 5.65 -1.48 12.88
N TYR A 284 6.81 -1.54 12.23
CA TYR A 284 7.99 -2.20 12.76
C TYR A 284 8.39 -1.66 14.14
N ASP A 285 8.30 -0.34 14.32
CA ASP A 285 8.68 0.33 15.57
C ASP A 285 7.78 -0.08 16.76
N TYR A 286 6.58 -0.62 16.49
CA TYR A 286 5.64 -1.13 17.48
C TYR A 286 5.64 -2.66 17.66
N LEU A 287 6.52 -3.40 16.98
CA LEU A 287 6.61 -4.87 17.10
C LEU A 287 7.17 -5.37 18.44
N SER A 288 7.45 -4.50 19.42
CA SER A 288 7.90 -4.88 20.77
C SER A 288 9.04 -5.93 20.75
N VAL A 289 8.92 -7.04 21.48
CA VAL A 289 9.90 -8.14 21.54
C VAL A 289 10.13 -8.80 20.18
N TYR A 290 9.11 -8.85 19.31
CA TYR A 290 9.22 -9.50 18.01
C TYR A 290 10.27 -8.86 17.11
N LYS A 291 10.54 -7.56 17.24
CA LYS A 291 11.61 -6.88 16.47
C LYS A 291 12.98 -7.50 16.72
N ILE A 292 13.25 -7.92 17.96
CA ILE A 292 14.50 -8.58 18.36
C ILE A 292 14.55 -9.96 17.74
N LEU A 293 13.43 -10.69 17.75
CA LEU A 293 13.35 -12.03 17.18
C LEU A 293 13.47 -12.03 15.65
N TYR A 294 12.89 -11.04 14.96
CA TYR A 294 13.06 -10.88 13.51
C TYR A 294 14.49 -10.49 13.12
N ALA A 295 15.21 -9.78 13.98
CA ALA A 295 16.63 -9.46 13.76
C ALA A 295 17.55 -10.71 13.84
N VAL A 296 17.05 -11.84 14.34
CA VAL A 296 17.79 -13.11 14.30
C VAL A 296 17.67 -13.71 12.90
N ASN A 297 18.75 -13.57 12.12
CA ASN A 297 18.85 -14.09 10.76
C ASN A 297 18.81 -15.63 10.72
N ASP A 298 19.45 -16.28 11.69
CA ASP A 298 19.48 -17.74 11.76
C ASP A 298 18.21 -18.29 12.44
N LYS A 299 17.23 -18.69 11.63
CA LYS A 299 15.98 -19.29 12.11
C LYS A 299 16.18 -20.62 12.84
N THR A 300 17.32 -21.30 12.66
CA THR A 300 17.62 -22.53 13.40
C THR A 300 17.85 -22.26 14.88
N VAL A 301 18.42 -21.09 15.24
CA VAL A 301 18.59 -20.66 16.63
C VAL A 301 17.24 -20.47 17.30
N LEU A 302 16.31 -19.77 16.63
CA LEU A 302 14.94 -19.59 17.12
C LEU A 302 14.23 -20.94 17.26
N ARG A 303 14.36 -21.83 16.26
CA ARG A 303 13.75 -23.16 16.31
C ARG A 303 14.30 -24.03 17.43
N SER A 304 15.62 -23.98 17.67
CA SER A 304 16.24 -24.67 18.82
C SER A 304 15.68 -24.13 20.12
N PHE A 305 15.68 -22.82 20.31
CA PHE A 305 15.15 -22.20 21.54
C PHE A 305 13.68 -22.57 21.78
N TYR A 306 12.85 -22.57 20.73
CA TYR A 306 11.47 -23.06 20.80
C TYR A 306 11.40 -24.52 21.26
N ASN A 307 12.16 -25.40 20.60
CA ASN A 307 12.17 -26.83 20.90
C ASN A 307 12.65 -27.10 22.33
N ASP A 308 13.64 -26.35 22.81
CA ASP A 308 14.23 -26.50 24.14
C ASP A 308 13.33 -25.94 25.25
N THR A 309 12.36 -25.08 24.91
CA THR A 309 11.42 -24.45 25.85
C THR A 309 10.02 -25.08 25.76
N ILE A 310 9.13 -24.47 24.99
CA ILE A 310 7.71 -24.84 24.96
C ILE A 310 7.42 -25.96 23.95
N GLY A 311 8.33 -26.25 23.01
CA GLY A 311 8.18 -27.37 22.07
C GLY A 311 8.13 -28.73 22.76
N LEU A 312 8.79 -28.88 23.92
CA LEU A 312 8.68 -30.06 24.78
C LEU A 312 7.25 -30.25 25.32
N LEU A 313 6.59 -29.14 25.69
CA LEU A 313 5.21 -29.17 26.19
C LEU A 313 4.23 -29.49 25.06
N GLU A 314 4.39 -28.89 23.88
CA GLU A 314 3.53 -29.18 22.72
C GLU A 314 3.59 -30.67 22.34
N LYS A 315 4.80 -31.25 22.33
CA LYS A 315 4.98 -32.68 22.09
C LYS A 315 4.31 -33.52 23.19
N TYR A 316 4.51 -33.15 24.46
CA TYR A 316 3.92 -33.85 25.59
C TYR A 316 2.39 -33.80 25.55
N ASP A 317 1.80 -32.63 25.29
CA ASP A 317 0.36 -32.41 25.19
C ASP A 317 -0.25 -33.28 24.09
N ARG A 318 0.40 -33.38 22.93
CA ARG A 318 -0.05 -34.26 21.83
C ARG A 318 0.00 -35.75 22.20
N GLU A 319 1.05 -36.19 22.89
CA GLU A 319 1.24 -37.60 23.26
C GLU A 319 0.37 -38.04 24.45
N ASN A 320 0.01 -37.11 25.33
CA ASN A 320 -0.69 -37.41 26.59
C ASN A 320 -2.10 -36.81 26.66
N GLN A 321 -2.56 -36.13 25.61
CA GLN A 321 -3.85 -35.44 25.52
C GLN A 321 -4.07 -34.47 26.71
N THR A 322 -3.05 -33.64 26.96
CA THR A 322 -3.10 -32.60 28.01
C THR A 322 -3.10 -31.20 27.40
N ASP A 323 -3.38 -30.19 28.22
CA ASP A 323 -3.41 -28.77 27.84
C ASP A 323 -2.40 -27.94 28.65
N LEU A 324 -1.20 -28.49 28.92
CA LEU A 324 -0.19 -27.83 29.74
C LEU A 324 0.34 -26.56 29.08
N LEU A 325 0.50 -26.58 27.76
CA LEU A 325 0.94 -25.44 26.97
C LEU A 325 -0.06 -24.28 27.10
N LEU A 326 -1.35 -24.56 26.96
CA LEU A 326 -2.42 -23.57 27.12
C LEU A 326 -2.46 -23.01 28.55
N LEU A 327 -2.31 -23.88 29.56
CA LEU A 327 -2.25 -23.46 30.96
C LEU A 327 -1.05 -22.54 31.22
N LEU A 328 0.13 -22.89 30.71
CA LEU A 328 1.33 -22.08 30.84
C LEU A 328 1.16 -20.70 30.17
N LYS A 329 0.64 -20.68 28.93
CA LYS A 329 0.36 -19.42 28.21
C LYS A 329 -0.60 -18.54 29.01
N THR A 330 -1.71 -19.12 29.47
CA THR A 330 -2.72 -18.44 30.28
C THR A 330 -2.10 -17.87 31.56
N TYR A 331 -1.22 -18.63 32.23
CA TYR A 331 -0.54 -18.19 33.43
C TYR A 331 0.41 -17.01 33.19
N LEU A 332 1.23 -17.07 32.14
CA LEU A 332 2.17 -15.99 31.81
C LEU A 332 1.44 -14.71 31.39
N GLU A 333 0.38 -14.81 30.56
CA GLU A 333 -0.43 -13.68 30.11
C GLU A 333 -1.22 -13.00 31.24
N ASN A 334 -1.52 -13.72 32.33
CA ASN A 334 -2.18 -13.17 33.51
C ASN A 334 -1.16 -12.78 34.59
N ASN A 335 0.02 -12.30 34.18
CA ASN A 335 1.10 -11.83 35.05
C ASN A 335 1.49 -12.85 36.13
N ALA A 336 1.50 -14.14 35.80
CA ALA A 336 1.79 -15.22 36.73
C ALA A 336 0.83 -15.29 37.95
N SER A 337 -0.41 -14.80 37.80
CA SER A 337 -1.43 -14.87 38.86
C SER A 337 -2.14 -16.22 38.89
N LEU A 338 -1.84 -17.03 39.91
CA LEU A 338 -2.51 -18.32 40.12
C LEU A 338 -4.04 -18.17 40.30
N GLN A 339 -4.48 -17.05 40.90
CA GLN A 339 -5.90 -16.80 41.14
C GLN A 339 -6.64 -16.53 39.82
N LEU A 340 -6.13 -15.60 39.00
CA LEU A 340 -6.77 -15.26 37.73
C LEU A 340 -6.82 -16.47 36.78
N VAL A 341 -5.77 -17.29 36.78
CA VAL A 341 -5.74 -18.53 35.99
C VAL A 341 -6.76 -19.55 36.51
N SER A 342 -6.87 -19.72 37.83
CA SER A 342 -7.85 -20.64 38.42
C SER A 342 -9.29 -20.25 38.06
N GLU A 343 -9.59 -18.96 38.06
CA GLU A 343 -10.89 -18.41 37.65
C GLU A 343 -11.12 -18.59 36.14
N LYS A 344 -10.15 -18.20 35.30
CA LYS A 344 -10.26 -18.25 33.83
C LYS A 344 -10.34 -19.68 33.28
N MET A 345 -9.66 -20.63 33.91
CA MET A 345 -9.65 -22.04 33.50
C MET A 345 -10.65 -22.91 34.27
N TYR A 346 -11.42 -22.34 35.20
CA TYR A 346 -12.40 -23.06 36.05
C TYR A 346 -11.79 -24.26 36.80
N ILE A 347 -10.56 -24.12 37.30
CA ILE A 347 -9.85 -25.15 38.07
C ILE A 347 -9.37 -24.60 39.41
N HIS A 348 -9.21 -25.47 40.41
CA HIS A 348 -8.72 -25.04 41.71
C HIS A 348 -7.26 -24.55 41.64
N ARG A 349 -6.89 -23.53 42.44
CA ARG A 349 -5.52 -22.96 42.50
C ARG A 349 -4.43 -24.02 42.69
N ASN A 350 -4.67 -25.00 43.56
CA ASN A 350 -3.73 -26.10 43.80
C ASN A 350 -3.47 -26.94 42.55
N THR A 351 -4.49 -27.12 41.70
CA THR A 351 -4.34 -27.79 40.41
C THR A 351 -3.42 -26.99 39.51
N VAL A 352 -3.59 -25.66 39.42
CA VAL A 352 -2.67 -24.79 38.66
C VAL A 352 -1.23 -24.99 39.15
N THR A 353 -1.00 -24.92 40.46
CA THR A 353 0.34 -25.14 41.04
C THR A 353 0.90 -26.52 40.71
N ASN A 354 0.08 -27.57 40.77
CA ASN A 354 0.51 -28.92 40.42
C ASN A 354 0.88 -29.04 38.93
N GLN A 355 0.13 -28.39 38.05
CA GLN A 355 0.42 -28.37 36.61
C GLN A 355 1.71 -27.58 36.31
N LEU A 356 1.95 -26.45 36.99
CA LEU A 356 3.22 -25.71 36.85
C LEU A 356 4.44 -26.54 37.29
N LYS A 357 4.32 -27.32 38.37
CA LYS A 357 5.37 -28.28 38.78
C LYS A 357 5.57 -29.40 37.76
N LYS A 358 4.50 -29.82 37.07
CA LYS A 358 4.58 -30.81 35.99
C LYS A 358 5.30 -30.23 34.77
N ILE A 359 5.00 -28.97 34.42
CA ILE A 359 5.69 -28.22 33.38
C ILE A 359 7.19 -28.15 33.69
N GLU A 360 7.58 -27.78 34.91
CA GLU A 360 9.00 -27.74 35.33
C GLU A 360 9.71 -29.09 35.12
N LYS A 361 9.06 -30.21 35.44
CA LYS A 361 9.62 -31.55 35.21
C LYS A 361 9.81 -31.89 33.72
N ILE A 362 8.97 -31.35 32.85
CA ILE A 362 9.01 -31.62 31.41
C ILE A 362 10.04 -30.73 30.72
N THR A 363 10.04 -29.44 31.03
CA THR A 363 10.86 -28.43 30.34
C THR A 363 12.21 -28.19 31.01
N GLY A 364 12.34 -28.55 32.30
CA GLY A 364 13.49 -28.16 33.12
C GLY A 364 13.46 -26.70 33.58
N PHE A 365 12.41 -25.93 33.25
CA PHE A 365 12.27 -24.51 33.60
C PHE A 365 11.16 -24.31 34.62
N ASN A 366 11.45 -23.60 35.71
CA ASN A 366 10.48 -23.33 36.78
C ASN A 366 9.61 -22.11 36.43
N PRO A 367 8.30 -22.27 36.15
CA PRO A 367 7.43 -21.16 35.78
C PRO A 367 7.14 -20.16 36.93
N LEU A 368 7.64 -20.41 38.14
CA LEU A 368 7.54 -19.47 39.26
C LEU A 368 8.71 -18.47 39.29
N GLU A 369 9.87 -18.85 38.74
CA GLU A 369 11.07 -18.03 38.71
C GLU A 369 11.07 -17.06 37.53
N LEU A 370 11.58 -15.84 37.74
CA LEU A 370 11.52 -14.79 36.72
C LEU A 370 12.28 -15.17 35.45
N GLU A 371 13.51 -15.65 35.57
CA GLU A 371 14.37 -15.97 34.44
C GLU A 371 13.73 -17.04 33.53
N ASP A 372 13.17 -18.06 34.15
CA ASP A 372 12.52 -19.17 33.45
C ASP A 372 11.17 -18.79 32.87
N LYS A 373 10.39 -17.93 33.55
CA LYS A 373 9.20 -17.30 32.95
C LYS A 373 9.54 -16.55 31.68
N VAL A 374 10.63 -15.78 31.67
CA VAL A 374 11.06 -15.04 30.47
C VAL A 374 11.43 -16.01 29.35
N LYS A 375 12.19 -17.08 29.64
CA LYS A 375 12.54 -18.10 28.63
C LYS A 375 11.30 -18.77 28.05
N LEU A 376 10.38 -19.20 28.90
CA LEU A 376 9.13 -19.85 28.48
C LEU A 376 8.24 -18.89 27.68
N TYR A 377 8.16 -17.61 28.09
CA TYR A 377 7.37 -16.61 27.37
C TYR A 377 7.98 -16.22 26.02
N LEU A 378 9.31 -16.14 25.94
CA LEU A 378 10.02 -16.02 24.65
C LEU A 378 9.74 -17.22 23.74
N GLY A 379 9.61 -18.42 24.29
CA GLY A 379 9.17 -19.60 23.54
C GLY A 379 7.86 -19.36 22.79
N PHE A 380 6.85 -18.77 23.46
CA PHE A 380 5.58 -18.40 22.82
C PHE A 380 5.76 -17.31 21.75
N TYR A 381 6.55 -16.27 22.03
CA TYR A 381 6.83 -15.24 21.01
C TYR A 381 7.54 -15.81 19.78
N ILE A 382 8.42 -16.79 19.97
CA ILE A 382 9.11 -17.47 18.87
C ILE A 382 8.12 -18.34 18.10
N GLN A 383 7.24 -19.07 18.78
CA GLN A 383 6.17 -19.85 18.16
C GLN A 383 5.34 -19.01 17.18
N ASP A 384 5.03 -17.77 17.57
CA ASP A 384 4.27 -16.86 16.71
C ASP A 384 5.03 -16.54 15.42
N ILE A 385 6.37 -16.58 15.37
CA ILE A 385 7.15 -16.16 14.18
C ILE A 385 7.82 -17.28 13.39
N ILE A 386 7.94 -18.50 13.93
CA ILE A 386 8.50 -19.66 13.20
C ILE A 386 7.48 -20.44 12.36
#